data_AF-A0A842IPB5-F1
#
_entry.id   AF-A0A842IPB5-F1
#
_cell.length_a   1.000
_cell.length_b   1.000
_cell.length_c   1.000
_cell.angle_alpha   90.00
_cell.angle_beta   90.00
_cell.angle_gamma   90.00
#
_symmetry.space_group_name_H-M   'P 1'
#
loop_
_entity.id
_entity.type
_entity.pdbx_description
1 polymer ?
#
loop_
_entity_poly.entity_id
_entity_poly.type
_entity_poly.pdbx_seq_one_letter_code
_entity_poly.pdbx_strand_id
1 'polypeptide(L)'
;MKGHLVKLIFLVFAINLSTAQEWMTDLKIAQKLALVQNKMVLMVWEGTTEYPYPVFVNNEKGRKIYVDNLFLDENLSPLIWEYFVPVIVSENKYGVYYSEIKGKRSRNYIEKFNDNSIKIMDVNGNILNTSDIYLEDLENISTIIKKYALDTEFLAPELRGYQTQKDFYSAYYLASKYMDFSLYGKEKLRPDLLKLAKIYIDEARSFAKAESKEDQSVLAQRCNLLEINQYLLLKRPKKVLRLLEKMDAYKIDNANTSFIAYLYYTAYMSSKRLEDAESWKSKISSVNLKKAQVIINLNS
;
A
#
# COMPACT_ATOMS: atom_id res chain seq x y z
N MET A 1 53.40 20.64 -7.73
CA MET A 1 52.30 21.63 -7.92
C MET A 1 51.04 21.04 -8.56
N LYS A 2 51.11 20.23 -9.63
CA LYS A 2 49.91 19.67 -10.30
C LYS A 2 49.04 18.74 -9.43
N GLY A 3 49.64 17.93 -8.55
CA GLY A 3 48.89 17.00 -7.67
C GLY A 3 48.14 17.66 -6.51
N HIS A 4 48.58 18.84 -6.06
CA HIS A 4 47.86 19.61 -5.02
C HIS A 4 46.65 20.34 -5.59
N LEU A 5 46.71 20.77 -6.86
CA LEU A 5 45.59 21.42 -7.54
C LEU A 5 44.41 20.45 -7.74
N VAL A 6 44.69 19.19 -8.12
CA VAL A 6 43.66 18.16 -8.29
C VAL A 6 43.00 17.80 -6.95
N LYS A 7 43.78 17.70 -5.87
CA LYS A 7 43.23 17.46 -4.52
C LYS A 7 42.40 18.64 -4.01
N LEU A 8 42.79 19.88 -4.34
CA LEU A 8 42.02 21.08 -3.99
C LEU A 8 40.70 21.13 -4.78
N ILE A 9 40.70 20.75 -6.06
CA ILE A 9 39.47 20.68 -6.89
C ILE A 9 38.49 19.64 -6.34
N PHE A 10 38.96 18.46 -5.92
CA PHE A 10 38.12 17.45 -5.25
C PHE A 10 37.58 17.93 -3.90
N LEU A 11 38.38 18.68 -3.14
CA LEU A 11 37.95 19.27 -1.86
C LEU A 11 36.87 20.34 -2.08
N VAL A 12 37.02 21.20 -3.10
CA VAL A 12 36.04 22.25 -3.44
C VAL A 12 34.74 21.66 -4.01
N PHE A 13 34.79 20.52 -4.70
CA PHE A 13 33.58 19.78 -5.10
C PHE A 13 32.84 19.15 -3.91
N ALA A 14 33.57 18.65 -2.90
CA ALA A 14 32.97 18.09 -1.69
C ALA A 14 32.27 19.15 -0.82
N ILE A 15 32.71 20.40 -0.87
CA ILE A 15 32.16 21.50 -0.06
C ILE A 15 30.85 22.07 -0.66
N ASN A 16 30.55 21.80 -1.93
CA ASN A 16 29.36 22.34 -2.63
C ASN A 16 28.15 21.38 -2.71
N LEU A 17 28.17 20.23 -2.03
CA LEU A 17 27.10 19.23 -2.13
C LEU A 17 26.18 19.15 -0.90
N SER A 18 26.25 20.11 0.02
CA SER A 18 25.31 20.17 1.16
C SER A 18 24.04 20.96 0.83
N THR A 19 23.52 20.84 -0.39
CA THR A 19 22.12 21.21 -0.66
C THR A 19 21.26 20.00 -0.31
N ALA A 20 20.28 20.18 0.58
CA ALA A 20 19.24 19.16 0.79
C ALA A 20 18.71 18.71 -0.59
N GLN A 21 18.61 17.39 -0.81
CA GLN A 21 18.16 16.86 -2.09
C GLN A 21 16.78 17.46 -2.44
N GLU A 22 16.67 18.09 -3.60
CA GLU A 22 15.42 18.71 -4.05
C GLU A 22 14.32 17.66 -4.23
N TRP A 23 13.07 18.06 -4.05
CA TRP A 23 11.92 17.20 -4.34
C TRP A 23 11.86 16.91 -5.83
N MET A 24 11.46 15.69 -6.20
CA MET A 24 11.32 15.33 -7.61
C MET A 24 10.12 16.04 -8.22
N THR A 25 10.11 16.21 -9.55
CA THR A 25 8.99 16.83 -10.28
C THR A 25 8.29 15.88 -11.26
N ASP A 26 8.88 14.70 -11.51
CA ASP A 26 8.30 13.65 -12.35
C ASP A 26 7.89 12.45 -11.51
N LEU A 27 6.57 12.20 -11.42
CA LEU A 27 6.01 11.10 -10.65
C LEU A 27 6.51 9.72 -11.11
N LYS A 28 6.70 9.51 -12.42
CA LYS A 28 7.13 8.21 -12.94
C LYS A 28 8.59 7.94 -12.60
N ILE A 29 9.45 8.96 -12.62
CA ILE A 29 10.84 8.83 -12.19
C ILE A 29 10.89 8.58 -10.67
N ALA A 30 10.09 9.32 -9.88
CA ALA A 30 9.98 9.10 -8.45
C ALA A 30 9.52 7.68 -8.09
N GLN A 31 8.51 7.15 -8.78
CA GLN A 31 8.03 5.78 -8.63
C GLN A 31 9.11 4.74 -8.94
N LYS A 32 9.91 4.93 -9.99
CA LYS A 32 11.03 4.04 -10.32
C LYS A 32 12.11 4.08 -9.24
N LEU A 33 12.45 5.27 -8.76
CA LEU A 33 13.43 5.44 -7.68
C LEU A 33 12.94 4.78 -6.38
N ALA A 34 11.66 4.97 -6.05
CA ALA A 34 11.01 4.39 -4.89
C ALA A 34 11.04 2.85 -4.94
N LEU A 35 10.80 2.25 -6.11
CA LEU A 35 10.92 0.81 -6.30
C LEU A 35 12.36 0.30 -6.11
N VAL A 36 13.37 1.07 -6.54
CA VAL A 36 14.79 0.70 -6.36
C VAL A 36 15.22 0.84 -4.90
N GLN A 37 14.72 1.86 -4.21
CA GLN A 37 15.06 2.13 -2.81
C GLN A 37 14.17 1.39 -1.80
N ASN A 38 13.23 0.56 -2.26
CA ASN A 38 12.22 -0.09 -1.43
C ASN A 38 11.42 0.90 -0.56
N LYS A 39 11.13 2.10 -1.05
CA LYS A 39 10.38 3.14 -0.35
C LYS A 39 8.99 3.36 -0.93
N MET A 40 8.14 4.00 -0.13
CA MET A 40 6.90 4.60 -0.61
C MET A 40 7.18 5.98 -1.22
N VAL A 41 6.27 6.46 -2.07
CA VAL A 41 6.33 7.82 -2.63
C VAL A 41 5.56 8.76 -1.72
N LEU A 42 6.14 9.91 -1.39
CA LEU A 42 5.43 11.02 -0.76
C LEU A 42 5.13 12.05 -1.85
N MET A 43 3.85 12.26 -2.15
CA MET A 43 3.43 13.12 -3.24
C MET A 43 2.57 14.27 -2.73
N VAL A 44 2.82 15.45 -3.27
CA VAL A 44 1.97 16.65 -3.13
C VAL A 44 1.65 17.21 -4.50
N TRP A 45 0.53 17.91 -4.61
CA TRP A 45 0.22 18.68 -5.80
C TRP A 45 1.00 19.99 -5.83
N GLU A 46 1.38 20.45 -7.02
CA GLU A 46 2.12 21.69 -7.24
C GLU A 46 1.42 22.91 -6.61
N GLY A 47 0.09 23.02 -6.69
CA GLY A 47 -0.66 24.11 -6.08
C GLY A 47 -0.54 24.16 -4.55
N THR A 48 -0.17 23.05 -3.90
CA THR A 48 0.11 23.00 -2.46
C THR A 48 1.39 23.76 -2.09
N THR A 49 2.29 23.96 -3.04
CA THR A 49 3.59 24.61 -2.84
C THR A 49 3.55 26.13 -3.02
N GLU A 50 2.45 26.68 -3.53
CA GLU A 50 2.27 28.11 -3.78
C GLU A 50 2.12 28.95 -2.50
N TYR A 51 1.80 28.31 -1.38
CA TYR A 51 1.59 28.93 -0.08
C TYR A 51 2.38 28.19 1.00
N PRO A 52 2.66 28.83 2.16
CA PRO A 52 3.22 28.14 3.30
C PRO A 52 2.40 26.90 3.67
N TYR A 53 3.06 25.75 3.75
CA TYR A 53 2.45 24.48 4.15
C TYR A 53 2.90 24.12 5.56
N PRO A 54 2.22 24.61 6.61
CA PRO A 54 2.64 24.39 7.98
C PRO A 54 2.43 22.95 8.42
N VAL A 55 3.40 22.41 9.15
CA VAL A 55 3.38 21.03 9.66
C VAL A 55 3.93 20.93 11.07
N PHE A 56 3.65 19.81 11.73
CA PHE A 56 4.30 19.43 12.97
C PHE A 56 5.37 18.36 12.77
N VAL A 57 6.47 18.47 13.49
CA VAL A 57 7.49 17.42 13.61
C VAL A 57 7.79 17.16 15.08
N ASN A 58 7.90 15.90 15.47
CA ASN A 58 8.25 15.54 16.83
C ASN A 58 9.77 15.54 16.99
N ASN A 59 10.30 16.25 17.98
CA ASN A 59 11.71 16.13 18.34
C ASN A 59 12.01 14.80 19.04
N GLU A 60 13.30 14.56 19.33
CA GLU A 60 13.77 13.35 20.02
C GLU A 60 13.10 13.09 21.38
N LYS A 61 12.60 14.14 22.04
CA LYS A 61 11.87 14.06 23.31
C LYS A 61 10.37 13.87 23.12
N GLY A 62 9.91 13.68 21.90
CA GLY A 62 8.50 13.49 21.53
C GLY A 62 7.64 14.77 21.54
N ARG A 63 8.25 15.96 21.67
CA ARG A 63 7.52 17.23 21.66
C ARG A 63 7.23 17.67 20.22
N LYS A 64 6.00 18.11 19.94
CA LYS A 64 5.61 18.68 18.65
C LYS A 64 6.26 20.05 18.47
N ILE A 65 7.01 20.20 17.39
CA ILE A 65 7.59 21.44 16.89
C ILE A 65 6.78 21.87 15.67
N TYR A 66 6.39 23.14 15.63
CA TYR A 66 5.73 23.76 14.49
C TYR A 66 6.78 24.20 13.47
N VAL A 67 6.54 23.89 12.20
CA VAL A 67 7.32 24.37 11.06
C VAL A 67 6.36 25.08 10.12
N ASP A 68 6.68 26.34 9.80
CA ASP A 68 5.79 27.24 9.05
C ASP A 68 5.58 26.80 7.59
N ASN A 69 6.64 26.29 6.95
CA ASN A 69 6.56 25.80 5.58
C ASN A 69 7.41 24.55 5.37
N LEU A 70 6.75 23.42 5.11
CA LEU A 70 7.35 22.13 4.76
C LEU A 70 8.41 22.23 3.66
N PHE A 71 8.17 23.07 2.65
CA PHE A 71 8.99 23.11 1.43
C PHE A 71 10.24 23.99 1.56
N LEU A 72 10.32 24.83 2.59
CA LEU A 72 11.45 25.76 2.82
C LEU A 72 12.35 25.32 3.98
N ASP A 73 11.93 24.35 4.79
CA ASP A 73 12.72 23.89 5.93
C ASP A 73 13.84 22.94 5.49
N GLU A 74 15.09 23.36 5.74
CA GLU A 74 16.30 22.64 5.33
C GLU A 74 16.49 21.29 6.05
N ASN A 75 15.81 21.06 7.19
CA ASN A 75 15.91 19.81 7.95
C ASN A 75 14.82 18.81 7.58
N LEU A 76 13.65 19.29 7.15
CA LEU A 76 12.53 18.42 6.79
C LEU A 76 12.73 17.68 5.47
N SER A 77 13.27 18.34 4.44
CA SER A 77 13.49 17.66 3.15
C SER A 77 14.41 16.43 3.28
N PRO A 78 15.60 16.54 3.93
CA PRO A 78 16.46 15.37 4.18
C PRO A 78 15.77 14.27 4.99
N LEU A 79 15.02 14.65 6.04
CA LEU A 79 14.25 13.70 6.85
C LEU A 79 13.22 12.94 6.01
N ILE A 80 12.52 13.63 5.10
CA ILE A 80 11.54 12.99 4.21
C ILE A 80 12.23 12.04 3.23
N TRP A 81 13.35 12.46 2.65
CA TRP A 81 14.17 11.62 1.75
C TRP A 81 14.69 10.35 2.41
N GLU A 82 14.94 10.36 3.72
CA GLU A 82 15.33 9.17 4.48
C GLU A 82 14.27 8.07 4.38
N TYR A 83 12.98 8.43 4.46
CA TYR A 83 11.87 7.49 4.60
C TYR A 83 11.00 7.31 3.35
N PHE A 84 11.00 8.30 2.45
CA PHE A 84 10.16 8.35 1.26
C PHE A 84 10.94 8.84 0.06
N VAL A 85 10.36 8.68 -1.13
CA VAL A 85 10.75 9.45 -2.32
C VAL A 85 9.77 10.60 -2.50
N PRO A 86 10.15 11.85 -2.17
CA PRO A 86 9.27 13.01 -2.28
C PRO A 86 9.15 13.52 -3.72
N VAL A 87 7.93 13.88 -4.12
CA VAL A 87 7.63 14.43 -5.45
C VAL A 87 6.54 15.50 -5.39
N ILE A 88 6.76 16.60 -6.10
CA ILE A 88 5.77 17.64 -6.40
C ILE A 88 5.25 17.37 -7.81
N VAL A 89 3.95 17.15 -7.95
CA VAL A 89 3.35 16.81 -9.23
C VAL A 89 2.56 18.00 -9.78
N SER A 90 2.84 18.36 -11.03
CA SER A 90 2.16 19.50 -11.67
C SER A 90 0.65 19.32 -11.78
N GLU A 91 -0.08 20.40 -11.51
CA GLU A 91 -1.55 20.48 -11.63
C GLU A 91 -2.04 20.15 -13.04
N ASN A 92 -1.21 20.41 -14.06
CA ASN A 92 -1.49 20.05 -15.45
C ASN A 92 -1.69 18.54 -15.66
N LYS A 93 -1.22 17.70 -14.74
CA LYS A 93 -1.42 16.23 -14.78
C LYS A 93 -2.70 15.78 -14.10
N TYR A 94 -3.41 16.65 -13.38
CA TYR A 94 -4.62 16.30 -12.64
C TYR A 94 -5.65 15.58 -13.52
N GLY A 95 -6.00 16.15 -14.67
CA GLY A 95 -7.01 15.58 -15.56
C GLY A 95 -6.66 14.17 -16.05
N VAL A 96 -5.37 13.93 -16.33
CA VAL A 96 -4.87 12.61 -16.75
C VAL A 96 -5.03 11.60 -15.61
N TYR A 97 -4.47 11.89 -14.44
CA TYR A 97 -4.52 10.96 -13.31
C TYR A 97 -5.93 10.76 -12.74
N TYR A 98 -6.77 11.81 -12.74
CA TYR A 98 -8.17 11.69 -12.34
C TYR A 98 -8.94 10.75 -13.28
N SER A 99 -8.71 10.81 -14.59
CA SER A 99 -9.36 9.94 -15.56
C SER A 99 -9.03 8.45 -15.35
N GLU A 100 -7.83 8.15 -14.83
CA GLU A 100 -7.40 6.79 -14.55
C GLU A 100 -8.17 6.17 -13.37
N ILE A 101 -8.56 7.00 -12.39
CA ILE A 101 -9.20 6.57 -11.14
C ILE A 101 -10.73 6.80 -11.08
N LYS A 102 -11.27 7.69 -11.92
CA LYS A 102 -12.68 8.06 -11.94
C LYS A 102 -13.57 6.83 -12.15
N GLY A 103 -14.55 6.65 -11.26
CA GLY A 103 -15.47 5.51 -11.30
C GLY A 103 -14.86 4.17 -10.88
N LYS A 104 -13.57 4.12 -10.54
CA LYS A 104 -12.87 2.91 -10.11
C LYS A 104 -12.45 2.91 -8.64
N ARG A 105 -12.43 4.08 -8.00
CA ARG A 105 -11.99 4.26 -6.61
C ARG A 105 -13.12 4.71 -5.70
N SER A 106 -12.97 4.49 -4.40
CA SER A 106 -13.95 4.89 -3.40
C SER A 106 -14.02 6.41 -3.25
N ARG A 107 -15.12 6.91 -2.67
CA ARG A 107 -15.30 8.33 -2.39
C ARG A 107 -14.12 8.93 -1.61
N ASN A 108 -13.74 8.32 -0.48
CA ASN A 108 -12.63 8.81 0.34
C ASN A 108 -11.29 8.82 -0.41
N TYR A 109 -11.07 7.87 -1.34
CA TYR A 109 -9.88 7.88 -2.18
C TYR A 109 -9.89 9.11 -3.11
N ILE A 110 -11.04 9.39 -3.75
CA ILE A 110 -11.18 10.55 -4.64
C ILE A 110 -11.03 11.86 -3.86
N GLU A 111 -11.63 11.96 -2.67
CA GLU A 111 -11.46 13.11 -1.78
C GLU A 111 -9.97 13.30 -1.41
N LYS A 112 -9.28 12.24 -0.98
CA LYS A 112 -7.84 12.28 -0.68
C LYS A 112 -6.99 12.61 -1.90
N PHE A 113 -7.37 12.17 -3.10
CA PHE A 113 -6.66 12.51 -4.33
C PHE A 113 -6.81 13.99 -4.67
N ASN A 114 -8.00 14.55 -4.46
CA ASN A 114 -8.33 15.93 -4.82
C ASN A 114 -7.82 16.99 -3.82
N ASP A 115 -7.64 16.63 -2.55
CA ASP A 115 -7.24 17.62 -1.54
C ASP A 115 -5.74 17.99 -1.62
N ASN A 116 -5.35 19.06 -0.91
CA ASN A 116 -3.97 19.56 -0.86
C ASN A 116 -3.11 18.89 0.22
N SER A 117 -3.56 17.78 0.83
CA SER A 117 -2.77 17.07 1.84
C SER A 117 -1.70 16.17 1.22
N ILE A 118 -0.74 15.71 2.02
CA ILE A 118 0.26 14.74 1.59
C ILE A 118 -0.43 13.42 1.19
N LYS A 119 -0.03 12.86 0.04
CA LYS A 119 -0.41 11.52 -0.41
C LYS A 119 0.77 10.58 -0.25
N ILE A 120 0.58 9.48 0.48
CA ILE A 120 1.55 8.39 0.50
C ILE A 120 1.11 7.34 -0.50
N MET A 121 1.93 7.09 -1.51
CA MET A 121 1.59 6.25 -2.65
C MET A 121 2.54 5.06 -2.73
N ASP A 122 2.03 3.93 -3.20
CA ASP A 122 2.91 2.88 -3.69
C ASP A 122 3.55 3.27 -5.04
N VAL A 123 4.49 2.45 -5.49
CA VAL A 123 5.23 2.68 -6.74
C VAL A 123 4.36 2.55 -8.00
N ASN A 124 3.13 2.08 -7.88
CA ASN A 124 2.16 1.98 -8.98
C ASN A 124 1.17 3.15 -9.01
N GLY A 125 1.30 4.09 -8.07
CA GLY A 125 0.50 5.30 -8.03
C GLY A 125 -0.83 5.17 -7.28
N ASN A 126 -1.02 4.12 -6.47
CA ASN A 126 -2.19 4.01 -5.63
C ASN A 126 -1.93 4.61 -4.23
N ILE A 127 -2.84 5.47 -3.77
CA ILE A 127 -2.74 6.18 -2.49
C ILE A 127 -3.11 5.23 -1.33
N LEU A 128 -2.23 5.16 -0.33
CA LEU A 128 -2.39 4.36 0.88
C LEU A 128 -3.15 5.11 1.98
N ASN A 129 -2.80 6.37 2.25
CA ASN A 129 -3.29 7.16 3.40
C ASN A 129 -4.69 7.78 3.17
N THR A 130 -5.63 7.01 2.62
CA THR A 130 -6.99 7.44 2.27
C THR A 130 -7.97 7.49 3.45
N SER A 131 -7.56 6.97 4.61
CA SER A 131 -8.33 7.08 5.86
C SER A 131 -8.10 8.42 6.58
N ASP A 132 -6.98 9.07 6.31
CA ASP A 132 -6.59 10.32 6.94
C ASP A 132 -7.10 11.46 6.03
N ILE A 133 -8.40 11.75 6.16
CA ILE A 133 -9.02 12.92 5.50
C ILE A 133 -8.55 14.15 6.27
N TYR A 134 -8.00 15.12 5.55
CA TYR A 134 -7.56 16.40 6.12
C TYR A 134 -8.79 17.17 6.60
N LEU A 135 -9.05 17.10 7.90
CA LEU A 135 -10.11 17.85 8.59
C LEU A 135 -9.42 18.94 9.40
N GLU A 136 -8.94 19.99 8.71
CA GLU A 136 -8.47 21.26 9.28
C GLU A 136 -7.26 21.22 10.24
N ASP A 137 -6.78 20.04 10.64
CA ASP A 137 -5.58 19.86 11.47
C ASP A 137 -4.30 19.80 10.63
N LEU A 138 -3.26 20.50 11.08
CA LEU A 138 -1.92 20.46 10.47
C LEU A 138 -1.35 19.02 10.47
N GLU A 139 -0.81 18.60 9.32
CA GLU A 139 -0.18 17.30 9.20
C GLU A 139 1.07 17.20 10.09
N ASN A 140 1.32 16.00 10.64
CA ASN A 140 2.50 15.73 11.45
C ASN A 140 3.42 14.73 10.73
N ILE A 141 4.56 15.23 10.25
CA ILE A 141 5.53 14.45 9.46
C ILE A 141 6.04 13.23 10.23
N SER A 142 6.35 13.37 11.53
CA SER A 142 6.79 12.24 12.34
C SER A 142 5.72 11.16 12.49
N THR A 143 4.44 11.54 12.49
CA THR A 143 3.32 10.60 12.54
C THR A 143 3.13 9.91 11.19
N ILE A 144 3.25 10.65 10.09
CA ILE A 144 3.23 10.11 8.73
C ILE A 144 4.37 9.10 8.54
N ILE A 145 5.61 9.46 8.88
CA ILE A 145 6.77 8.56 8.83
C ILE A 145 6.50 7.31 9.68
N LYS A 146 6.11 7.48 10.95
CA LYS A 146 5.87 6.35 11.85
C LYS A 146 4.78 5.40 11.34
N LYS A 147 3.76 5.90 10.64
CA LYS A 147 2.65 5.09 10.14
C LYS A 147 2.94 4.48 8.76
N TYR A 148 3.53 5.23 7.85
CA TYR A 148 3.56 4.92 6.41
C TYR A 148 4.94 4.80 5.77
N ALA A 149 6.04 5.04 6.51
CA ALA A 149 7.39 4.73 6.01
C ALA A 149 7.59 3.20 6.01
N LEU A 150 7.12 2.56 4.94
CA LEU A 150 7.19 1.11 4.76
C LEU A 150 8.45 0.75 4.00
N ASP A 151 9.19 -0.21 4.55
CA ASP A 151 10.14 -0.97 3.75
C ASP A 151 9.35 -1.91 2.83
N THR A 152 9.42 -1.63 1.53
CA THR A 152 8.68 -2.35 0.49
C THR A 152 9.48 -3.49 -0.12
N GLU A 153 10.65 -3.85 0.43
CA GLU A 153 11.48 -4.96 -0.08
C GLU A 153 10.67 -6.26 -0.21
N PHE A 154 9.85 -6.56 0.81
CA PHE A 154 8.98 -7.73 0.79
C PHE A 154 7.95 -7.71 -0.35
N LEU A 155 7.52 -6.52 -0.80
CA LEU A 155 6.55 -6.32 -1.87
C LEU A 155 7.20 -6.19 -3.26
N ALA A 156 8.51 -5.95 -3.32
CA ALA A 156 9.20 -5.52 -4.53
C ALA A 156 9.01 -6.44 -5.75
N PRO A 157 9.03 -7.79 -5.62
CA PRO A 157 8.79 -8.68 -6.76
C PRO A 157 7.40 -8.48 -7.38
N GLU A 158 6.35 -8.43 -6.57
CA GLU A 158 4.98 -8.26 -7.03
C GLU A 158 4.70 -6.83 -7.53
N LEU A 159 5.31 -5.81 -6.90
CA LEU A 159 5.25 -4.43 -7.39
C LEU A 159 5.86 -4.32 -8.80
N ARG A 160 7.05 -4.91 -9.01
CA ARG A 160 7.71 -4.93 -10.32
C ARG A 160 6.94 -5.74 -11.34
N GLY A 161 6.39 -6.89 -10.93
CA GLY A 161 5.56 -7.73 -11.79
C GLY A 161 4.36 -6.96 -12.35
N TYR A 162 3.63 -6.25 -11.48
CA TYR A 162 2.50 -5.42 -11.90
C TYR A 162 2.92 -4.23 -12.79
N GLN A 163 4.04 -3.57 -12.52
CA GLN A 163 4.55 -2.50 -13.40
C GLN A 163 4.92 -3.02 -14.79
N THR A 164 5.48 -4.23 -14.86
CA THR A 164 5.96 -4.83 -16.11
C THR A 164 4.79 -5.29 -16.98
N GLN A 165 3.80 -5.94 -16.37
CA GLN A 165 2.64 -6.47 -17.06
C GLN A 165 1.40 -6.32 -16.18
N LYS A 166 0.42 -5.56 -16.66
CA LYS A 166 -0.85 -5.35 -15.96
C LYS A 166 -1.88 -6.35 -16.46
N ASP A 167 -2.02 -7.45 -15.74
CA ASP A 167 -2.98 -8.51 -16.04
C ASP A 167 -3.63 -9.04 -14.75
N PHE A 168 -4.46 -10.08 -14.88
CA PHE A 168 -5.11 -10.70 -13.73
C PHE A 168 -4.11 -11.14 -12.67
N TYR A 169 -3.07 -11.86 -13.05
CA TYR A 169 -2.16 -12.52 -12.12
C TYR A 169 -1.29 -11.52 -11.40
N SER A 170 -0.73 -10.54 -12.12
CA SER A 170 0.10 -9.51 -11.50
C SER A 170 -0.68 -8.66 -10.50
N ALA A 171 -1.92 -8.29 -10.82
CA ALA A 171 -2.81 -7.58 -9.89
C ALA A 171 -3.24 -8.46 -8.71
N TYR A 172 -3.62 -9.71 -8.96
CA TYR A 172 -4.07 -10.66 -7.94
C TYR A 172 -2.96 -10.98 -6.93
N TYR A 173 -1.76 -11.30 -7.41
CA TYR A 173 -0.64 -11.63 -6.53
C TYR A 173 -0.16 -10.42 -5.75
N LEU A 174 -0.14 -9.22 -6.35
CA LEU A 174 0.17 -8.00 -5.61
C LEU A 174 -0.86 -7.71 -4.51
N ALA A 175 -2.16 -7.87 -4.80
CA ALA A 175 -3.21 -7.77 -3.79
C ALA A 175 -2.98 -8.75 -2.63
N SER A 176 -2.73 -10.02 -2.94
CA SER A 176 -2.44 -11.05 -1.93
C SER A 176 -1.19 -10.70 -1.12
N LYS A 177 -0.15 -10.16 -1.76
CA LYS A 177 1.09 -9.78 -1.10
C LYS A 177 0.91 -8.62 -0.13
N TYR A 178 0.11 -7.62 -0.49
CA TYR A 178 -0.29 -6.55 0.43
C TYR A 178 -1.06 -7.08 1.65
N MET A 179 -1.92 -8.08 1.46
CA MET A 179 -2.61 -8.73 2.57
C MET A 179 -1.63 -9.45 3.50
N ASP A 180 -0.62 -10.12 2.95
CA ASP A 180 0.43 -10.80 3.73
C ASP A 180 1.28 -9.80 4.49
N PHE A 181 1.68 -8.71 3.83
CA PHE A 181 2.38 -7.61 4.49
C PHE A 181 1.55 -6.99 5.63
N SER A 182 0.23 -6.88 5.46
CA SER A 182 -0.68 -6.35 6.49
C SER A 182 -0.83 -7.26 7.72
N LEU A 183 -0.53 -8.55 7.58
CA LEU A 183 -0.56 -9.53 8.67
C LEU A 183 0.61 -9.31 9.64
N TYR A 184 1.79 -9.00 9.10
CA TYR A 184 3.01 -8.78 9.87
C TYR A 184 3.28 -7.29 10.18
N GLY A 185 2.56 -6.39 9.53
CA GLY A 185 2.66 -4.94 9.73
C GLY A 185 1.95 -4.42 10.99
N LYS A 186 2.08 -3.10 11.22
CA LYS A 186 1.48 -2.41 12.37
C LYS A 186 -0.05 -2.50 12.33
N GLU A 187 -0.68 -2.83 13.47
CA GLU A 187 -2.13 -3.02 13.55
C GLU A 187 -2.96 -1.84 13.03
N LYS A 188 -2.55 -0.61 13.37
CA LYS A 188 -3.24 0.62 12.92
C LYS A 188 -3.13 0.87 11.41
N LEU A 189 -2.11 0.32 10.75
CA LEU A 189 -1.88 0.47 9.31
C LEU A 189 -2.66 -0.58 8.50
N ARG A 190 -3.00 -1.72 9.13
CA ARG A 190 -3.67 -2.84 8.45
C ARG A 190 -4.90 -2.43 7.64
N PRO A 191 -5.84 -1.61 8.14
CA PRO A 191 -6.99 -1.19 7.35
C PRO A 191 -6.60 -0.45 6.05
N ASP A 192 -5.57 0.39 6.09
CA ASP A 192 -5.10 1.15 4.93
C ASP A 192 -4.45 0.22 3.89
N LEU A 193 -3.63 -0.74 4.33
CA LEU A 193 -3.06 -1.76 3.45
C LEU A 193 -4.13 -2.64 2.81
N LEU A 194 -5.19 -2.99 3.54
CA LEU A 194 -6.29 -3.79 2.98
C LEU A 194 -7.14 -2.99 1.97
N LYS A 195 -7.31 -1.68 2.18
CA LYS A 195 -7.90 -0.79 1.17
C LYS A 195 -7.05 -0.74 -0.09
N LEU A 196 -5.73 -0.65 0.05
CA LEU A 196 -4.80 -0.69 -1.08
C LEU A 196 -4.85 -2.04 -1.79
N ALA A 197 -4.84 -3.16 -1.05
CA ALA A 197 -5.02 -4.49 -1.62
C ALA A 197 -6.35 -4.61 -2.39
N LYS A 198 -7.43 -4.03 -1.88
CA LYS A 198 -8.74 -4.05 -2.53
C LYS A 198 -8.74 -3.37 -3.90
N ILE A 199 -7.96 -2.30 -4.08
CA ILE A 199 -7.78 -1.67 -5.39
C ILE A 199 -7.25 -2.68 -6.41
N TYR A 200 -6.21 -3.43 -6.05
CA TYR A 200 -5.64 -4.45 -6.92
C TYR A 200 -6.56 -5.67 -7.13
N ILE A 201 -7.38 -6.04 -6.15
CA ILE A 201 -8.44 -7.06 -6.34
C ILE A 201 -9.45 -6.60 -7.40
N ASP A 202 -9.87 -5.33 -7.36
CA ASP A 202 -10.83 -4.79 -8.33
C ASP A 202 -10.25 -4.70 -9.74
N GLU A 203 -8.96 -4.39 -9.85
CA GLU A 203 -8.26 -4.44 -11.14
C GLU A 203 -8.11 -5.86 -11.67
N ALA A 204 -7.70 -6.82 -10.82
CA ALA A 204 -7.67 -8.23 -11.19
C ALA A 204 -9.05 -8.69 -11.70
N ARG A 205 -10.12 -8.32 -10.99
CA ARG A 205 -11.50 -8.61 -11.41
C ARG A 205 -11.86 -7.95 -12.73
N SER A 206 -11.33 -6.76 -13.02
CA SER A 206 -11.52 -6.11 -14.32
C SER A 206 -10.80 -6.86 -15.44
N PHE A 207 -9.57 -7.32 -15.22
CA PHE A 207 -8.81 -8.10 -16.20
C PHE A 207 -9.46 -9.46 -16.47
N ALA A 208 -9.99 -10.13 -15.44
CA ALA A 208 -10.71 -11.40 -15.60
C ALA A 208 -11.91 -11.32 -16.57
N LYS A 209 -12.50 -10.13 -16.78
CA LYS A 209 -13.62 -9.97 -17.72
C LYS A 209 -13.22 -10.08 -19.19
N ALA A 210 -11.92 -9.97 -19.49
CA ALA A 210 -11.40 -10.10 -20.84
C ALA A 210 -11.04 -11.56 -21.20
N GLU A 211 -11.07 -12.46 -20.23
CA GLU A 211 -10.74 -13.88 -20.39
C GLU A 211 -11.93 -14.70 -20.94
N SER A 212 -11.68 -15.98 -21.22
CA SER A 212 -12.73 -16.93 -21.60
C SER A 212 -13.84 -16.99 -20.53
N LYS A 213 -15.08 -17.37 -20.90
CA LYS A 213 -16.19 -17.44 -19.92
C LYS A 213 -15.92 -18.41 -18.76
N GLU A 214 -15.21 -19.51 -19.04
CA GLU A 214 -14.82 -20.50 -18.04
C GLU A 214 -13.80 -19.89 -17.08
N ASP A 215 -12.70 -19.36 -17.63
CA ASP A 215 -11.66 -18.71 -16.83
C ASP A 215 -12.20 -17.50 -16.04
N GLN A 216 -13.06 -16.69 -16.65
CA GLN A 216 -13.69 -15.55 -16.02
C GLN A 216 -14.42 -15.95 -14.72
N SER A 217 -15.14 -17.08 -14.73
CA SER A 217 -15.83 -17.59 -13.53
C SER A 217 -14.84 -17.99 -12.44
N VAL A 218 -13.81 -18.75 -12.79
CA VAL A 218 -12.78 -19.25 -11.87
C VAL A 218 -12.00 -18.08 -11.24
N LEU A 219 -11.58 -17.13 -12.07
CA LEU A 219 -10.81 -15.96 -11.67
C LEU A 219 -11.65 -14.98 -10.83
N ALA A 220 -12.90 -14.75 -11.19
CA ALA A 220 -13.82 -13.94 -10.40
C ALA A 220 -14.09 -14.57 -9.03
N GLN A 221 -14.27 -15.90 -8.97
CA GLN A 221 -14.40 -16.61 -7.71
C GLN A 221 -13.15 -16.42 -6.84
N ARG A 222 -11.95 -16.53 -7.44
CA ARG A 222 -10.69 -16.34 -6.74
C ARG A 222 -10.53 -14.93 -6.15
N CYS A 223 -10.92 -13.89 -6.89
CA CYS A 223 -11.00 -12.52 -6.37
C CYS A 223 -11.97 -12.40 -5.17
N ASN A 224 -13.13 -13.05 -5.26
CA ASN A 224 -14.12 -13.01 -4.18
C ASN A 224 -13.60 -13.68 -2.89
N LEU A 225 -12.90 -14.81 -3.02
CA LEU A 225 -12.27 -15.48 -1.88
C LEU A 225 -11.18 -14.63 -1.25
N LEU A 226 -10.38 -13.92 -2.07
CA LEU A 226 -9.37 -13.00 -1.56
C LEU A 226 -9.99 -11.80 -0.84
N GLU A 227 -11.11 -11.27 -1.34
CA GLU A 227 -11.89 -10.24 -0.66
C GLU A 227 -12.50 -10.73 0.67
N ILE A 228 -13.02 -11.97 0.69
CA ILE A 228 -13.51 -12.60 1.93
C ILE A 228 -12.36 -12.72 2.95
N ASN A 229 -11.16 -13.11 2.51
CA ASN A 229 -9.98 -13.23 3.37
C ASN A 229 -9.63 -11.93 4.10
N GLN A 230 -9.91 -10.75 3.51
CA GLN A 230 -9.67 -9.46 4.17
C GLN A 230 -10.42 -9.35 5.51
N TYR A 231 -11.60 -9.97 5.63
CA TYR A 231 -12.35 -9.96 6.88
C TYR A 231 -11.70 -10.76 8.00
N LEU A 232 -10.89 -11.80 7.70
CA LEU A 232 -10.09 -12.49 8.71
C LEU A 232 -9.00 -11.57 9.28
N LEU A 233 -8.35 -10.80 8.41
CA LEU A 233 -7.32 -9.82 8.79
C LEU A 233 -7.90 -8.62 9.56
N LEU A 234 -9.17 -8.31 9.34
CA LEU A 234 -9.94 -7.30 10.09
C LEU A 234 -10.57 -7.83 11.38
N LYS A 235 -10.21 -9.04 11.81
CA LYS A 235 -10.75 -9.72 12.99
C LYS A 235 -12.27 -9.97 12.96
N ARG A 236 -12.80 -10.37 11.80
CA ARG A 236 -14.25 -10.60 11.55
C ARG A 236 -14.54 -12.02 11.03
N PRO A 237 -14.17 -13.08 11.76
CA PRO A 237 -14.30 -14.46 11.28
C PRO A 237 -15.76 -14.90 11.08
N LYS A 238 -16.70 -14.42 11.91
CA LYS A 238 -18.14 -14.69 11.72
C LYS A 238 -18.66 -14.16 10.38
N LYS A 239 -18.15 -13.01 9.92
CA LYS A 239 -18.54 -12.44 8.62
C LYS A 239 -18.03 -13.31 7.47
N VAL A 240 -16.84 -13.90 7.63
CA VAL A 240 -16.24 -14.82 6.66
C VAL A 240 -17.11 -16.06 6.50
N LEU A 241 -17.46 -16.73 7.60
CA LEU A 241 -18.33 -17.91 7.57
C LEU A 241 -19.66 -17.62 6.85
N ARG A 242 -20.33 -16.53 7.22
CA ARG A 242 -21.59 -16.12 6.58
C ARG A 242 -21.45 -15.82 5.09
N LEU A 243 -20.29 -15.32 4.64
CA LEU A 243 -20.05 -15.06 3.21
C LEU A 243 -19.76 -16.35 2.45
N LEU A 244 -19.01 -17.28 3.05
CA LEU A 244 -18.72 -18.59 2.46
C LEU A 244 -19.99 -19.45 2.35
N GLU A 245 -20.84 -19.47 3.39
CA GLU A 245 -22.13 -20.19 3.39
C GLU A 245 -23.10 -19.70 2.31
N LYS A 246 -22.95 -18.45 1.85
CA LYS A 246 -23.75 -17.88 0.76
C LYS A 246 -23.20 -18.24 -0.63
N MET A 247 -22.02 -18.83 -0.71
CA MET A 247 -21.48 -19.31 -1.98
C MET A 247 -22.22 -20.59 -2.38
N ASP A 248 -22.68 -20.63 -3.62
CA ASP A 248 -23.34 -21.80 -4.18
C ASP A 248 -22.31 -22.95 -4.32
N ALA A 249 -22.48 -24.00 -3.53
CA ALA A 249 -21.54 -25.13 -3.46
C ALA A 249 -21.35 -25.82 -4.82
N TYR A 250 -22.36 -25.81 -5.68
CA TYR A 250 -22.32 -26.43 -7.01
C TYR A 250 -21.59 -25.58 -8.05
N LYS A 251 -21.27 -24.32 -7.73
CA LYS A 251 -20.53 -23.39 -8.60
C LYS A 251 -19.08 -23.20 -8.14
N ILE A 252 -18.63 -23.98 -7.17
CA ILE A 252 -17.26 -23.90 -6.70
C ILE A 252 -16.36 -24.66 -7.67
N ASP A 253 -15.42 -23.93 -8.27
CA ASP A 253 -14.40 -24.53 -9.10
C ASP A 253 -13.35 -25.27 -8.26
N ASN A 254 -12.90 -26.42 -8.75
CA ASN A 254 -11.88 -27.25 -8.10
C ASN A 254 -10.56 -26.50 -7.85
N ALA A 255 -10.19 -25.56 -8.73
CA ALA A 255 -8.98 -24.74 -8.60
C ALA A 255 -8.98 -23.81 -7.38
N ASN A 256 -10.14 -23.62 -6.74
CA ASN A 256 -10.33 -22.73 -5.60
C ASN A 256 -10.72 -23.46 -4.30
N THR A 257 -10.93 -24.79 -4.34
CA THR A 257 -11.35 -25.58 -3.17
C THR A 257 -10.36 -25.48 -2.01
N SER A 258 -9.05 -25.51 -2.28
CA SER A 258 -8.03 -25.38 -1.23
C SER A 258 -8.08 -24.01 -0.54
N PHE A 259 -8.41 -22.94 -1.29
CA PHE A 259 -8.53 -21.60 -0.69
C PHE A 259 -9.80 -21.49 0.16
N ILE A 260 -10.90 -22.08 -0.29
CA ILE A 260 -12.14 -22.18 0.51
C ILE A 260 -11.90 -22.96 1.81
N ALA A 261 -11.23 -24.11 1.72
CA ALA A 261 -10.87 -24.89 2.90
C ALA A 261 -10.03 -24.09 3.88
N TYR A 262 -9.03 -23.36 3.37
CA TYR A 262 -8.24 -22.44 4.17
C TYR A 262 -9.09 -21.38 4.88
N LEU A 263 -10.07 -20.77 4.19
CA LEU A 263 -10.92 -19.74 4.79
C LEU A 263 -11.86 -20.31 5.86
N TYR A 264 -12.49 -21.45 5.60
CA TYR A 264 -13.35 -22.12 6.57
C TYR A 264 -12.57 -22.51 7.82
N TYR A 265 -11.45 -23.24 7.66
CA TYR A 265 -10.59 -23.63 8.77
C TYR A 265 -10.17 -22.42 9.60
N THR A 266 -9.60 -21.40 8.96
CA THR A 266 -9.12 -20.20 9.66
C THR A 266 -10.25 -19.48 10.39
N ALA A 267 -11.43 -19.36 9.78
CA ALA A 267 -12.57 -18.67 10.39
C ALA A 267 -13.18 -19.45 11.56
N TYR A 268 -13.30 -20.78 11.45
CA TYR A 268 -13.78 -21.64 12.54
C TYR A 268 -12.82 -21.64 13.72
N MET A 269 -11.52 -21.82 13.48
CA MET A 269 -10.50 -21.76 14.52
C MET A 269 -10.46 -20.38 15.21
N SER A 270 -10.53 -19.29 14.44
CA SER A 270 -10.62 -17.92 14.97
C SER A 270 -11.92 -17.68 15.76
N SER A 271 -12.94 -18.50 15.56
CA SER A 271 -14.22 -18.45 16.29
C SER A 271 -14.31 -19.50 17.41
N LYS A 272 -13.21 -20.21 17.73
CA LYS A 272 -13.14 -21.30 18.72
C LYS A 272 -14.08 -22.49 18.44
N ARG A 273 -14.41 -22.73 17.17
CA ARG A 273 -15.25 -23.84 16.68
C ARG A 273 -14.37 -24.99 16.16
N LEU A 274 -13.72 -25.72 17.08
CA LEU A 274 -12.68 -26.69 16.74
C LEU A 274 -13.20 -27.90 15.93
N GLU A 275 -14.35 -28.44 16.31
CA GLU A 275 -14.96 -29.61 15.65
C GLU A 275 -15.27 -29.33 14.18
N ASP A 276 -15.84 -28.14 13.90
CA ASP A 276 -16.14 -27.71 12.54
C ASP A 276 -14.87 -27.53 11.69
N ALA A 277 -13.78 -27.07 12.32
CA ALA A 277 -12.51 -26.80 11.63
C ALA A 277 -11.79 -28.07 11.19
N GLU A 278 -11.85 -29.17 11.95
CA GLU A 278 -11.05 -30.37 11.67
C GLU A 278 -11.37 -30.99 10.30
N SER A 279 -12.63 -30.89 9.88
CA SER A 279 -13.10 -31.34 8.55
C SER A 279 -12.41 -30.64 7.35
N TRP A 280 -11.82 -29.46 7.59
CA TRP A 280 -11.16 -28.65 6.56
C TRP A 280 -9.64 -28.77 6.58
N LYS A 281 -9.06 -29.12 7.73
CA LYS A 281 -7.61 -29.09 7.98
C LYS A 281 -6.80 -29.95 7.00
N SER A 282 -7.30 -31.14 6.66
CA SER A 282 -6.63 -32.08 5.74
C SER A 282 -6.56 -31.57 4.29
N LYS A 283 -7.36 -30.54 3.94
CA LYS A 283 -7.44 -29.96 2.59
C LYS A 283 -6.53 -28.73 2.41
N ILE A 284 -5.71 -28.41 3.41
CA ILE A 284 -4.89 -27.19 3.46
C ILE A 284 -3.42 -27.59 3.44
N SER A 285 -2.63 -26.89 2.63
CA SER A 285 -1.18 -27.08 2.59
C SER A 285 -0.52 -26.66 3.90
N SER A 286 0.65 -27.22 4.21
CA SER A 286 1.43 -26.85 5.40
C SER A 286 1.76 -25.36 5.46
N VAL A 287 2.03 -24.73 4.31
CA VAL A 287 2.28 -23.28 4.20
C VAL A 287 1.03 -22.48 4.60
N ASN A 288 -0.14 -22.86 4.09
CA ASN A 288 -1.39 -22.18 4.41
C ASN A 288 -1.83 -22.44 5.86
N LEU A 289 -1.51 -23.59 6.45
CA LEU A 289 -1.73 -23.84 7.87
C LEU A 289 -0.89 -22.91 8.76
N LYS A 290 0.39 -22.68 8.42
CA LYS A 290 1.22 -21.71 9.14
C LYS A 290 0.62 -20.31 9.07
N LYS A 291 0.18 -19.89 7.89
CA LYS A 291 -0.49 -18.59 7.70
C LYS A 291 -1.80 -18.51 8.47
N ALA A 292 -2.62 -19.56 8.46
CA ALA A 292 -3.84 -19.64 9.24
C ALA A 292 -3.56 -19.46 10.73
N GLN A 293 -2.52 -20.11 11.27
CA GLN A 293 -2.17 -19.98 12.68
C GLN A 293 -1.83 -18.54 13.09
N VAL A 294 -1.11 -17.79 12.25
CA VAL A 294 -0.81 -16.37 12.51
C VAL A 294 -2.11 -15.56 12.57
N ILE A 295 -3.05 -15.80 11.66
CA ILE A 295 -4.35 -15.13 11.64
C ILE A 295 -5.21 -15.53 12.85
N ILE A 296 -5.21 -16.79 13.24
CA ILE A 296 -5.94 -17.29 14.42
C ILE A 296 -5.43 -16.59 15.68
N ASN A 297 -4.11 -16.50 15.84
CA ASN A 297 -3.49 -15.76 16.95
C ASN A 297 -3.88 -14.27 16.93
N LEU A 298 -3.96 -13.66 15.73
CA LEU A 298 -4.42 -12.27 15.58
C LEU A 298 -5.88 -12.07 16.02
N ASN A 299 -6.71 -13.11 15.89
CA ASN A 299 -8.14 -13.10 16.22
C ASN A 299 -8.46 -13.60 17.64
N SER A 300 -7.46 -14.08 18.38
CA SER A 300 -7.61 -14.69 19.70
C SER A 300 -7.68 -13.67 20.83
#